data_AF-A0A6I6JY17-F1
#
_entry.id   AF-A0A6I6JY17-F1
#
_cell.length_a   1.000
_cell.length_b   1.000
_cell.length_c   1.000
_cell.angle_alpha   90.00
_cell.angle_beta   90.00
_cell.angle_gamma   90.00
#
_symmetry.space_group_name_H-M   'P 1'
#
loop_
_entity.id
_entity.type
_entity.pdbx_description
1 polymer ?
#
loop_
_entity_poly.entity_id
_entity_poly.type
_entity_poly.pdbx_seq_one_letter_code
_entity_poly.pdbx_strand_id
1 'polypeptide(L)'
;MEALLKIAFNELGTEEIVGDQDNPEVLKYAKEVGIKGITNDEIPWCSTFVNWVAWKAGLQYSGKANARSWLNIGEKVTAPEPGDIVVFWRESPQSWKGHVGIFLGISADKKRVYCLGGNQGNRVSVSAYRLNTVLSYQRLAPVKRLDIPAPTLTKGSRGVAVVALQDALKLLKIDVGTSDGAFGSKTESGIKELQTRKPNLSIDGVYNTETRDLLESLFQA
;
A
#
# COMPACT_ATOMS: atom_id res chain seq x y z
N MET A 1 -12.07 -5.09 7.08
CA MET A 1 -10.78 -5.17 7.80
C MET A 1 -10.46 -6.55 8.36
N GLU A 2 -11.36 -7.54 8.30
CA GLU A 2 -11.13 -8.90 8.84
C GLU A 2 -9.87 -9.59 8.28
N ALA A 3 -9.66 -9.56 6.96
CA ALA A 3 -8.48 -10.16 6.33
C ALA A 3 -7.16 -9.57 6.87
N LEU A 4 -7.10 -8.25 7.03
CA LEU A 4 -5.95 -7.55 7.62
C LEU A 4 -5.68 -8.03 9.06
N LEU A 5 -6.72 -8.14 9.89
CA LEU A 5 -6.55 -8.63 11.26
C LEU A 5 -6.09 -10.08 11.29
N LYS A 6 -6.67 -10.96 10.45
CA LYS A 6 -6.28 -12.38 10.37
C LYS A 6 -4.81 -12.54 9.98
N ILE A 7 -4.35 -11.79 8.98
CA ILE A 7 -2.95 -11.78 8.55
C ILE A 7 -2.05 -11.33 9.70
N ALA A 8 -2.39 -10.22 10.38
CA ALA A 8 -1.58 -9.70 11.47
C ALA A 8 -1.52 -10.64 12.67
N PHE A 9 -2.63 -11.27 13.05
CA PHE A 9 -2.68 -12.19 14.20
C PHE A 9 -1.91 -13.50 13.92
N ASN A 10 -1.80 -13.93 12.67
CA ASN A 10 -0.98 -15.09 12.32
C ASN A 10 0.52 -14.87 12.56
N GLU A 11 0.97 -13.62 12.65
CA GLU A 11 2.36 -13.27 12.93
C GLU A 11 2.60 -13.00 14.42
N LEU A 12 1.59 -13.20 15.29
CA LEU A 12 1.73 -12.93 16.73
C LEU A 12 2.86 -13.78 17.33
N GLY A 13 3.80 -13.12 18.01
CA GLY A 13 4.95 -13.77 18.62
C GLY A 13 6.23 -13.76 17.77
N THR A 14 6.17 -13.38 16.48
CA THR A 14 7.39 -13.17 15.67
C THR A 14 8.24 -12.09 16.33
N GLU A 15 9.49 -12.41 16.67
CA GLU A 15 10.42 -11.54 17.39
C GLU A 15 11.77 -11.45 16.69
N GLU A 16 12.45 -10.31 16.78
CA GLU A 16 13.81 -10.16 16.26
C GLU A 16 14.81 -11.00 17.07
N ILE A 17 15.94 -11.36 16.45
CA ILE A 17 17.03 -12.05 17.14
C ILE A 17 18.03 -10.99 17.56
N VAL A 18 18.20 -10.78 18.87
CA VAL A 18 19.15 -9.76 19.37
C VAL A 18 20.59 -10.18 19.03
N GLY A 19 21.33 -9.28 18.38
CA GLY A 19 22.76 -9.46 18.08
C GLY A 19 23.07 -9.57 16.58
N ASP A 20 24.06 -10.39 16.23
CA ASP A 20 24.60 -10.45 14.85
C ASP A 20 23.76 -11.35 13.90
N GLN A 21 22.67 -11.95 14.40
CA GLN A 21 21.78 -12.82 13.63
C GLN A 21 20.46 -12.11 13.41
N ASP A 22 19.91 -12.16 12.19
CA ASP A 22 18.61 -11.58 11.89
C ASP A 22 17.51 -12.65 11.83
N ASN A 23 16.30 -12.32 12.30
CA ASN A 23 15.14 -13.15 12.03
C ASN A 23 14.69 -13.00 10.56
N PRO A 24 14.76 -14.06 9.73
CA PRO A 24 14.33 -13.99 8.33
C PRO A 24 12.86 -13.64 8.16
N GLU A 25 11.99 -13.95 9.14
CA GLU A 25 10.57 -13.59 9.12
C GLU A 25 10.36 -12.08 9.29
N VAL A 26 11.21 -11.40 10.06
CA VAL A 26 11.16 -9.93 10.19
C VAL A 26 11.66 -9.26 8.90
N LEU A 27 12.75 -9.78 8.32
CA LEU A 27 13.30 -9.27 7.05
C LEU A 27 12.35 -9.53 5.86
N LYS A 28 11.58 -10.62 5.89
CA LYS A 28 10.54 -10.96 4.90
C LYS A 28 9.56 -9.80 4.68
N TYR A 29 9.15 -9.12 5.75
CA TYR A 29 8.18 -8.03 5.64
C TYR A 29 8.66 -6.90 4.72
N ALA A 30 9.92 -6.48 4.85
CA ALA A 30 10.51 -5.45 4.00
C ALA A 30 10.70 -5.96 2.56
N LYS A 31 11.19 -7.20 2.43
CA LYS A 31 11.49 -7.82 1.13
C LYS A 31 10.25 -8.00 0.27
N GLU A 32 9.16 -8.53 0.81
CA GLU A 32 7.94 -8.80 0.05
C GLU A 32 7.23 -7.52 -0.39
N VAL A 33 7.26 -6.46 0.44
CA VAL A 33 6.65 -5.16 0.10
C VAL A 33 7.57 -4.31 -0.80
N GLY A 34 8.87 -4.62 -0.85
CA GLY A 34 9.86 -3.84 -1.59
C GLY A 34 10.35 -2.58 -0.87
N ILE A 35 10.26 -2.53 0.46
CA ILE A 35 10.78 -1.42 1.26
C ILE A 35 12.32 -1.53 1.33
N LYS A 36 13.01 -0.56 0.75
CA LYS A 36 14.48 -0.51 0.71
C LYS A 36 15.06 0.02 2.03
N GLY A 37 16.30 -0.37 2.33
CA GLY A 37 17.06 0.17 3.47
C GLY A 37 16.81 -0.54 4.81
N ILE A 38 16.07 -1.66 4.81
CA ILE A 38 15.95 -2.56 5.96
C ILE A 38 16.88 -3.75 5.70
N THR A 39 18.03 -3.77 6.37
CA THR A 39 19.09 -4.77 6.17
C THR A 39 19.30 -5.68 7.36
N ASN A 40 18.73 -5.34 8.52
CA ASN A 40 18.72 -6.15 9.74
C ASN A 40 17.42 -5.89 10.52
N ASP A 41 17.13 -6.72 11.53
CA ASP A 41 15.93 -6.65 12.35
C ASP A 41 16.02 -5.66 13.54
N GLU A 42 17.21 -5.13 13.81
CA GLU A 42 17.46 -4.01 14.74
C GLU A 42 16.91 -2.66 14.22
N ILE A 43 16.68 -2.52 12.91
CA ILE A 43 16.04 -1.32 12.33
C ILE A 43 14.55 -1.33 12.69
N PRO A 44 13.99 -0.22 13.23
CA PRO A 44 12.57 -0.16 13.60
C PRO A 44 11.60 -0.62 12.49
N TRP A 45 10.96 -1.77 12.70
CA TRP A 45 10.17 -2.47 11.70
C TRP A 45 8.65 -2.42 11.93
N CYS A 46 8.18 -1.55 12.84
CA CYS A 46 6.74 -1.34 13.10
C CYS A 46 5.96 -0.96 11.83
N SER A 47 6.46 0.01 11.04
CA SER A 47 5.82 0.42 9.78
C SER A 47 5.95 -0.66 8.72
N THR A 48 7.10 -1.33 8.65
CA THR A 48 7.36 -2.40 7.69
C THR A 48 6.36 -3.54 7.86
N PHE A 49 6.12 -3.97 9.11
CA PHE A 49 5.11 -4.97 9.43
C PHE A 49 3.71 -4.53 8.99
N VAL A 50 3.26 -3.33 9.37
CA VAL A 50 1.91 -2.85 9.01
C VAL A 50 1.75 -2.70 7.49
N ASN A 51 2.81 -2.30 6.78
CA ASN A 51 2.83 -2.25 5.31
C ASN A 51 2.65 -3.64 4.70
N TRP A 52 3.36 -4.64 5.23
CA TRP A 52 3.27 -6.03 4.77
C TRP A 52 1.87 -6.61 5.00
N VAL A 53 1.28 -6.40 6.18
CA VAL A 53 -0.09 -6.84 6.47
C VAL A 53 -1.09 -6.19 5.50
N ALA A 54 -1.01 -4.87 5.32
CA ALA A 54 -1.91 -4.14 4.42
C ALA A 54 -1.76 -4.59 2.97
N TRP A 55 -0.53 -4.78 2.49
CA TRP A 55 -0.23 -5.30 1.15
C TRP A 55 -0.79 -6.72 0.94
N LYS A 56 -0.55 -7.64 1.88
CA LYS A 56 -1.13 -9.00 1.86
C LYS A 56 -2.66 -8.97 1.83
N ALA A 57 -3.28 -8.00 2.50
CA ALA A 57 -4.72 -7.82 2.54
C ALA A 57 -5.28 -7.12 1.28
N GLY A 58 -4.43 -6.69 0.33
CA GLY A 58 -4.85 -5.94 -0.86
C GLY A 58 -5.36 -4.54 -0.54
N LEU A 59 -4.91 -3.93 0.55
CA LEU A 59 -5.30 -2.61 1.02
C LEU A 59 -4.22 -1.57 0.71
N GLN A 60 -4.59 -0.29 0.71
CA GLN A 60 -3.64 0.82 0.64
C GLN A 60 -2.58 0.71 1.74
N TYR A 61 -1.33 1.05 1.43
CA TYR A 61 -0.21 1.01 2.36
C TYR A 61 0.75 2.19 2.07
N SER A 62 1.61 2.53 3.03
CA SER A 62 2.46 3.73 2.91
C SER A 62 3.72 3.56 2.06
N GLY A 63 4.16 2.31 1.88
CA GLY A 63 5.40 1.95 1.18
C GLY A 63 6.67 2.43 1.88
N LYS A 64 6.59 2.95 3.11
CA LYS A 64 7.71 3.61 3.81
C LYS A 64 7.95 3.01 5.20
N ALA A 65 9.23 2.89 5.56
CA ALA A 65 9.66 2.37 6.87
C ALA A 65 9.33 3.29 8.06
N ASN A 66 9.10 4.59 7.84
CA ASN A 66 8.77 5.51 8.95
C ASN A 66 7.27 5.49 9.28
N ALA A 67 6.92 5.42 10.56
CA ALA A 67 5.54 5.35 11.03
C ALA A 67 4.68 6.57 10.63
N ARG A 68 5.28 7.77 10.51
CA ARG A 68 4.55 9.00 10.16
C ARG A 68 4.03 9.02 8.73
N SER A 69 4.59 8.21 7.84
CA SER A 69 4.11 8.07 6.47
C SER A 69 2.62 7.70 6.37
N TRP A 70 2.10 6.98 7.37
CA TRP A 70 0.70 6.57 7.45
C TRP A 70 -0.27 7.73 7.68
N LEU A 71 0.19 8.93 8.07
CA LEU A 71 -0.69 10.08 8.23
C LEU A 71 -1.40 10.51 6.93
N ASN A 72 -0.89 10.08 5.77
CA ASN A 72 -1.39 10.45 4.45
C ASN A 72 -2.03 9.27 3.69
N ILE A 73 -2.33 8.16 4.37
CA ILE A 73 -2.87 6.94 3.75
C ILE A 73 -4.27 6.67 4.29
N GLY A 74 -5.21 6.32 3.41
CA GLY A 74 -6.58 6.01 3.77
C GLY A 74 -7.43 7.23 4.14
N GLU A 75 -8.58 6.95 4.73
CA GLU A 75 -9.48 7.96 5.28
C GLU A 75 -9.18 8.20 6.76
N LYS A 76 -9.00 9.47 7.14
CA LYS A 76 -8.85 9.83 8.55
C LYS A 76 -10.18 9.73 9.28
N VAL A 77 -10.23 8.92 10.34
CA VAL A 77 -11.44 8.70 11.13
C VAL A 77 -11.29 9.16 12.59
N THR A 78 -12.40 9.58 13.19
CA THR A 78 -12.48 9.98 14.62
C THR A 78 -13.13 8.91 15.49
N ALA A 79 -13.85 7.97 14.89
CA ALA A 79 -14.45 6.80 15.54
C ALA A 79 -13.80 5.52 14.97
N PRO A 80 -12.61 5.13 15.48
CA PRO A 80 -11.88 3.99 14.94
C PRO A 80 -12.57 2.66 15.27
N GLU A 81 -12.43 1.70 14.35
CA GLU A 81 -12.89 0.32 14.46
C GLU A 81 -11.69 -0.63 14.42
N PRO A 82 -11.78 -1.83 15.03
CA PRO A 82 -10.72 -2.83 14.94
C PRO A 82 -10.28 -3.07 13.48
N GLY A 83 -8.98 -2.91 13.25
CA GLY A 83 -8.38 -2.97 11.91
C GLY A 83 -7.96 -1.63 11.33
N ASP A 84 -8.51 -0.50 11.80
CA ASP A 84 -7.99 0.82 11.41
C ASP A 84 -6.53 0.98 11.85
N ILE A 85 -5.74 1.75 11.11
CA ILE A 85 -4.34 2.00 11.46
C ILE A 85 -4.27 3.13 12.47
N VAL A 86 -3.60 2.93 13.60
CA VAL A 86 -3.33 3.97 14.59
C VAL A 86 -1.89 4.46 14.47
N VAL A 87 -1.72 5.78 14.37
CA VAL A 87 -0.40 6.43 14.28
C VAL A 87 -0.14 7.21 15.55
N PHE A 88 1.01 6.96 16.18
CA PHE A 88 1.44 7.63 17.40
C PHE A 88 2.66 8.54 17.15
N TRP A 89 2.77 9.60 17.92
CA TRP A 89 4.01 10.36 18.03
C TRP A 89 4.95 9.74 19.06
N ARG A 90 6.26 9.95 18.87
CA ARG A 90 7.31 9.71 19.87
C ARG A 90 8.07 11.02 20.09
N GLU A 91 8.55 11.23 21.32
CA GLU A 91 9.18 12.48 21.81
C GLU A 91 8.24 13.68 21.85
N SER A 92 7.71 14.12 20.71
CA SER A 92 6.72 15.19 20.62
C SER A 92 5.79 15.02 19.40
N PRO A 93 4.60 15.64 19.41
CA PRO A 93 3.70 15.62 18.25
C PRO A 93 4.36 16.12 16.95
N GLN A 94 5.26 17.10 17.06
CA GLN A 94 5.98 17.74 15.95
C GLN A 94 7.22 16.95 15.48
N SER A 95 7.73 16.00 16.27
CA SER A 95 8.85 15.15 15.86
C SER A 95 8.47 14.26 14.67
N TRP A 96 9.45 13.91 13.84
CA TRP A 96 9.25 12.90 12.79
C TRP A 96 9.16 11.48 13.35
N LYS A 97 9.59 11.26 14.60
CA LYS A 97 9.56 9.94 15.24
C LYS A 97 8.13 9.55 15.59
N GLY A 98 7.83 8.27 15.49
CA GLY A 98 6.48 7.75 15.75
C GLY A 98 6.45 6.24 15.93
N HIS A 99 5.24 5.74 16.12
CA HIS A 99 4.90 4.32 16.11
C HIS A 99 3.62 4.13 15.30
N VAL A 100 3.43 2.94 14.75
CA VAL A 100 2.21 2.60 14.02
C VAL A 100 1.80 1.17 14.37
N GLY A 101 0.50 0.95 14.46
CA GLY A 101 -0.10 -0.35 14.70
C GLY A 101 -1.52 -0.42 14.16
N ILE A 102 -2.13 -1.59 14.29
CA ILE A 102 -3.50 -1.89 13.89
C ILE A 102 -4.36 -1.76 15.15
N PHE A 103 -5.27 -0.81 15.17
CA PHE A 103 -6.18 -0.53 16.26
C PHE A 103 -7.04 -1.75 16.61
N LEU A 104 -7.19 -2.02 17.91
CA LEU A 104 -8.05 -3.08 18.44
C LEU A 104 -9.11 -2.55 19.40
N GLY A 105 -8.85 -1.42 20.07
CA GLY A 105 -9.81 -0.85 21.01
C GLY A 105 -9.21 0.21 21.92
N ILE A 106 -10.08 0.82 22.73
CA ILE A 106 -9.72 1.81 23.75
C ILE A 106 -10.02 1.20 25.12
N SER A 107 -9.15 1.43 26.09
CA SER A 107 -9.38 0.99 27.47
C SER A 107 -10.63 1.63 28.07
N ALA A 108 -11.28 0.94 29.02
CA ALA A 108 -12.52 1.43 29.66
C ALA A 108 -12.35 2.82 30.29
N ASP A 109 -11.17 3.12 30.84
CA ASP A 109 -10.82 4.43 31.42
C ASP A 109 -10.46 5.51 30.39
N LYS A 110 -10.48 5.17 29.09
CA LYS A 110 -10.14 6.03 27.95
C LYS A 110 -8.72 6.62 28.03
N LYS A 111 -7.79 5.95 28.72
CA LYS A 111 -6.39 6.40 28.81
C LYS A 111 -5.46 5.69 27.84
N ARG A 112 -5.87 4.54 27.30
CA ARG A 112 -5.02 3.70 26.45
C ARG A 112 -5.71 3.24 25.18
N VAL A 113 -4.90 3.02 24.16
CA VAL A 113 -5.27 2.36 22.91
C VAL A 113 -4.55 1.03 22.85
N TYR A 114 -5.30 -0.03 22.59
CA TYR A 114 -4.76 -1.34 22.26
C TYR A 114 -4.52 -1.43 20.76
N CYS A 115 -3.33 -1.87 20.37
CA CYS A 115 -3.02 -2.15 18.97
C CYS A 115 -2.14 -3.39 18.79
N LEU A 116 -2.39 -4.09 17.70
CA LEU A 116 -1.53 -5.14 17.17
C LEU A 116 -0.48 -4.51 16.25
N GLY A 117 0.80 -4.75 16.50
CA GLY A 117 1.87 -4.14 15.71
C GLY A 117 3.18 -4.87 15.85
N GLY A 118 4.07 -4.65 14.88
CA GLY A 118 5.44 -5.13 14.90
C GLY A 118 6.38 -4.23 15.70
N ASN A 119 7.53 -4.78 16.08
CA ASN A 119 8.53 -4.13 16.90
C ASN A 119 7.96 -3.47 18.19
N GLN A 120 7.06 -4.18 18.86
CA GLN A 120 6.49 -3.77 20.15
C GLN A 120 7.11 -4.59 21.27
N GLY A 121 8.25 -4.11 21.76
CA GLY A 121 9.15 -4.94 22.58
C GLY A 121 9.80 -6.02 21.72
N ASN A 122 10.31 -5.62 20.55
CA ASN A 122 11.09 -6.44 19.64
C ASN A 122 10.32 -7.63 19.06
N ARG A 123 8.98 -7.53 19.05
CA ARG A 123 8.06 -8.57 18.59
C ARG A 123 6.78 -8.04 17.97
N VAL A 124 6.07 -8.90 17.26
CA VAL A 124 4.65 -8.73 16.92
C VAL A 124 3.84 -9.09 18.16
N SER A 125 3.13 -8.12 18.71
CA SER A 125 2.31 -8.30 19.92
C SER A 125 1.08 -7.40 19.91
N VAL A 126 0.17 -7.63 20.85
CA VAL A 126 -0.83 -6.64 21.24
C VAL A 126 -0.25 -5.81 22.39
N SER A 127 -0.15 -4.50 22.21
CA SER A 127 0.37 -3.57 23.22
C SER A 127 -0.60 -2.42 23.46
N ALA A 128 -0.46 -1.79 24.63
CA ALA A 128 -1.30 -0.66 25.04
C ALA A 128 -0.48 0.64 25.13
N TYR A 129 -0.82 1.63 24.31
CA TYR A 129 -0.17 2.95 24.25
C TYR A 129 -1.06 4.02 24.87
N ARG A 130 -0.49 5.15 25.28
CA ARG A 130 -1.26 6.27 25.85
C ARG A 130 -2.14 6.88 24.76
N LEU A 131 -3.40 7.15 25.07
CA LEU A 131 -4.34 7.75 24.11
C LEU A 131 -3.85 9.14 23.65
N ASN A 132 -3.20 9.90 24.54
CA ASN A 132 -2.67 11.23 24.20
C ASN A 132 -1.45 11.22 23.28
N THR A 133 -0.87 10.05 22.97
CA THR A 133 0.20 9.93 21.97
C THR A 133 -0.35 9.68 20.56
N VAL A 134 -1.66 9.46 20.41
CA VAL A 134 -2.28 9.24 19.09
C VAL A 134 -2.32 10.55 18.31
N LEU A 135 -1.95 10.46 17.03
CA LEU A 135 -2.05 11.56 16.06
C LEU A 135 -3.28 11.41 15.16
N SER A 136 -3.56 10.18 14.73
CA SER A 136 -4.59 9.88 13.76
C SER A 136 -4.95 8.40 13.77
N TYR A 137 -6.18 8.11 13.38
CA TYR A 137 -6.62 6.79 12.96
C TYR A 137 -6.91 6.85 11.45
N GLN A 138 -6.49 5.82 10.72
CA GLN A 138 -6.65 5.74 9.27
C GLN A 138 -7.41 4.47 8.89
N ARG A 139 -8.52 4.63 8.21
CA ARG A 139 -9.28 3.54 7.60
C ARG A 139 -8.75 3.28 6.21
N LEU A 140 -8.14 2.12 6.02
CA LEU A 140 -7.60 1.73 4.72
C LEU A 140 -8.73 1.31 3.78
N ALA A 141 -8.66 1.74 2.54
CA ALA A 141 -9.48 1.19 1.47
C ALA A 141 -8.73 0.05 0.76
N PRO A 142 -9.43 -0.88 0.08
CA PRO A 142 -8.83 -1.73 -0.92
C PRO A 142 -8.00 -0.89 -1.89
N VAL A 143 -6.82 -1.39 -2.27
CA VAL A 143 -6.13 -0.82 -3.42
C VAL A 143 -7.13 -0.91 -4.58
N LYS A 144 -7.46 0.23 -5.16
CA LYS A 144 -8.28 0.27 -6.36
C LYS A 144 -7.47 -0.43 -7.45
N ARG A 145 -7.66 -1.75 -7.60
CA ARG A 145 -7.08 -2.49 -8.71
C ARG A 145 -7.72 -1.89 -9.94
N LEU A 146 -6.91 -1.19 -10.72
CA LEU A 146 -7.30 -0.90 -12.08
C LEU A 146 -7.60 -2.23 -12.76
N ASP A 147 -8.80 -2.36 -13.30
CA ASP A 147 -9.14 -3.47 -14.17
C ASP A 147 -8.35 -3.28 -15.45
N ILE A 148 -7.12 -3.79 -15.45
CA ILE A 148 -6.25 -3.71 -16.62
C ILE A 148 -6.74 -4.77 -17.61
N PRO A 149 -7.28 -4.36 -18.77
CA PRO A 149 -7.91 -5.29 -19.70
C PRO A 149 -6.90 -6.27 -20.30
N ALA A 150 -7.39 -7.36 -20.89
CA ALA A 150 -6.55 -8.32 -21.58
C ALA A 150 -5.79 -7.68 -22.76
N PRO A 151 -4.57 -8.14 -23.08
CA PRO A 151 -3.66 -7.49 -24.02
C PRO A 151 -3.96 -7.79 -25.50
N THR A 152 -5.17 -7.46 -25.96
CA THR A 152 -5.61 -7.73 -27.35
C THR A 152 -6.35 -6.56 -27.99
N LEU A 153 -6.17 -5.33 -27.48
CA LEU A 153 -6.93 -4.17 -27.95
C LEU A 153 -6.16 -3.38 -29.02
N THR A 154 -6.81 -3.19 -30.15
CA THR A 154 -6.30 -2.41 -31.29
C THR A 154 -7.35 -1.41 -31.75
N LYS A 155 -6.95 -0.48 -32.63
CA LYS A 155 -7.87 0.43 -33.30
C LYS A 155 -9.06 -0.32 -33.92
N GLY A 156 -10.28 0.15 -33.61
CA GLY A 156 -11.52 -0.50 -33.99
C GLY A 156 -12.12 -1.42 -32.92
N SER A 157 -11.35 -1.80 -31.90
CA SER A 157 -11.87 -2.53 -30.73
C SER A 157 -12.93 -1.71 -30.00
N ARG A 158 -13.91 -2.40 -29.40
CA ARG A 158 -15.00 -1.77 -28.64
C ARG A 158 -15.36 -2.52 -27.37
N GLY A 159 -15.97 -1.82 -26.42
CA GLY A 159 -16.59 -2.39 -25.23
C GLY A 159 -15.91 -2.02 -23.92
N VAL A 160 -16.32 -2.69 -22.84
CA VAL A 160 -15.90 -2.38 -21.46
C VAL A 160 -14.39 -2.48 -21.24
N ALA A 161 -13.72 -3.38 -21.95
CA ALA A 161 -12.26 -3.48 -21.91
C ALA A 161 -11.58 -2.20 -22.44
N VAL A 162 -12.15 -1.56 -23.48
CA VAL A 162 -11.61 -0.30 -24.01
C VAL A 162 -11.90 0.85 -23.05
N VAL A 163 -13.07 0.88 -22.41
CA VAL A 163 -13.38 1.87 -21.35
C VAL A 163 -12.35 1.79 -20.23
N ALA A 164 -12.06 0.58 -19.75
CA ALA A 164 -11.09 0.34 -18.68
C ALA A 164 -9.66 0.78 -19.09
N LEU A 165 -9.25 0.51 -20.33
CA LEU A 165 -7.98 1.01 -20.87
C LEU A 165 -7.94 2.55 -20.91
N GLN A 166 -9.02 3.18 -21.39
CA GLN A 166 -9.11 4.64 -21.48
C GLN A 166 -9.05 5.31 -20.09
N ASP A 167 -9.74 4.73 -19.10
CA ASP A 167 -9.70 5.20 -17.71
C ASP A 167 -8.29 5.05 -17.11
N ALA A 168 -7.61 3.94 -17.38
CA ALA A 168 -6.24 3.73 -16.94
C ALA A 168 -5.29 4.79 -17.53
N LEU A 169 -5.36 5.03 -18.85
CA LEU A 169 -4.52 6.06 -19.51
C LEU A 169 -4.74 7.45 -18.91
N LYS A 170 -5.98 7.81 -18.56
CA LYS A 170 -6.29 9.10 -17.91
C LYS A 170 -5.71 9.26 -16.52
N LEU A 171 -5.66 8.17 -15.74
CA LEU A 171 -4.99 8.19 -14.43
C LEU A 171 -3.50 8.48 -14.57
N LEU A 172 -2.88 8.07 -15.69
CA LEU A 172 -1.50 8.41 -16.06
C LEU A 172 -1.34 9.79 -16.74
N LYS A 173 -2.40 10.60 -16.74
CA LYS A 173 -2.48 11.93 -17.38
C LYS A 173 -2.31 11.91 -18.90
N ILE A 174 -2.59 10.78 -19.54
CA ILE A 174 -2.62 10.64 -21.00
C ILE A 174 -4.02 11.00 -21.49
N ASP A 175 -4.14 11.99 -22.38
CA ASP A 175 -5.44 12.38 -22.94
C ASP A 175 -5.87 11.46 -24.08
N VAL A 176 -6.92 10.69 -23.81
CA VAL A 176 -7.56 9.80 -24.79
C VAL A 176 -9.00 10.19 -25.11
N GLY A 177 -9.46 11.38 -24.67
CA GLY A 177 -10.86 11.80 -24.80
C GLY A 177 -11.80 11.11 -23.82
N THR A 178 -13.08 10.96 -24.15
CA THR A 178 -14.08 10.30 -23.29
C THR A 178 -13.81 8.80 -23.19
N SER A 179 -14.12 8.18 -22.04
CA SER A 179 -14.04 6.72 -21.90
C SER A 179 -15.31 6.09 -22.49
N ASP A 180 -15.46 6.21 -23.80
CA ASP A 180 -16.65 5.81 -24.56
C ASP A 180 -16.62 4.33 -25.00
N GLY A 181 -15.52 3.63 -24.71
CA GLY A 181 -15.34 2.24 -25.08
C GLY A 181 -15.10 2.04 -26.58
N ALA A 182 -14.70 3.08 -27.32
CA ALA A 182 -14.29 2.98 -28.72
C ALA A 182 -12.79 3.25 -28.87
N PHE A 183 -12.05 2.26 -29.38
CA PHE A 183 -10.62 2.41 -29.62
C PHE A 183 -10.40 3.18 -30.92
N GLY A 184 -10.49 4.51 -30.83
CA GLY A 184 -10.29 5.45 -31.93
C GLY A 184 -8.86 5.98 -32.03
N SER A 185 -8.67 7.02 -32.86
CA SER A 185 -7.36 7.67 -33.07
C SER A 185 -6.77 8.25 -31.79
N LYS A 186 -7.59 8.81 -30.90
CA LYS A 186 -7.12 9.35 -29.60
C LYS A 186 -6.59 8.25 -28.69
N THR A 187 -7.28 7.12 -28.59
CA THR A 187 -6.82 5.97 -27.80
C THR A 187 -5.54 5.38 -28.39
N GLU A 188 -5.44 5.26 -29.72
CA GLU A 188 -4.22 4.84 -30.40
C GLU A 188 -3.03 5.77 -30.09
N SER A 189 -3.23 7.09 -30.19
CA SER A 189 -2.21 8.07 -29.82
C SER A 189 -1.81 7.97 -28.34
N GLY A 190 -2.78 7.76 -27.45
CA GLY A 190 -2.50 7.56 -26.03
C GLY A 190 -1.70 6.28 -25.73
N ILE A 191 -1.94 5.20 -26.48
CA ILE A 191 -1.10 4.00 -26.39
C ILE A 191 0.31 4.28 -26.88
N LYS A 192 0.47 4.99 -27.99
CA LYS A 192 1.81 5.37 -28.48
C LYS A 192 2.56 6.22 -27.46
N GLU A 193 1.87 7.18 -26.83
CA GLU A 193 2.45 7.98 -25.74
C GLU A 193 2.87 7.09 -24.56
N LEU A 194 2.00 6.18 -24.12
CA LEU A 194 2.33 5.22 -23.07
C LEU A 194 3.57 4.40 -23.43
N GLN A 195 3.64 3.86 -24.66
CA GLN A 195 4.74 3.03 -25.14
C GLN A 195 6.08 3.77 -25.10
N THR A 196 6.10 5.09 -25.30
CA THR A 196 7.33 5.90 -25.16
C THR A 196 7.95 5.87 -23.76
N ARG A 197 7.19 5.49 -22.73
CA ARG A 197 7.64 5.49 -21.33
C ARG A 197 8.53 4.29 -20.99
N LYS A 198 8.70 3.32 -21.89
CA LYS A 198 9.58 2.16 -21.71
C LYS A 198 10.61 2.06 -22.84
N PRO A 199 11.92 2.07 -22.53
CA PRO A 199 12.95 1.82 -23.53
C PRO A 199 12.75 0.45 -24.20
N ASN A 200 13.03 0.37 -25.50
CA ASN A 200 12.96 -0.85 -26.32
C ASN A 200 11.55 -1.45 -26.51
N LEU A 201 10.48 -0.71 -26.19
CA LEU A 201 9.11 -1.11 -26.51
C LEU A 201 8.71 -0.57 -27.90
N SER A 202 8.04 -1.40 -28.71
CA SER A 202 7.49 -0.97 -30.00
C SER A 202 6.41 0.11 -29.80
N ILE A 203 6.49 1.22 -30.54
CA ILE A 203 5.53 2.34 -30.49
C ILE A 203 4.52 2.18 -31.65
N ASP A 204 3.80 1.06 -31.65
CA ASP A 204 2.86 0.68 -32.72
C ASP A 204 1.41 1.11 -32.47
N GLY A 205 1.07 1.56 -31.26
CA GLY A 205 -0.30 1.91 -30.89
C GLY A 205 -1.19 0.71 -30.57
N VAL A 206 -0.61 -0.49 -30.42
CA VAL A 206 -1.32 -1.72 -30.08
C VAL A 206 -1.18 -2.02 -28.59
N TYR A 207 -2.31 -2.27 -27.93
CA TYR A 207 -2.31 -2.70 -26.53
C TYR A 207 -2.06 -4.22 -26.44
N ASN A 208 -0.79 -4.60 -26.60
CA ASN A 208 -0.28 -5.97 -26.48
C ASN A 208 0.23 -6.29 -25.06
N THR A 209 0.78 -7.48 -24.85
CA THR A 209 1.22 -7.95 -23.51
C THR A 209 2.29 -7.03 -22.93
N GLU A 210 3.27 -6.62 -23.72
CA GLU A 210 4.34 -5.75 -23.24
C GLU A 210 3.85 -4.35 -22.85
N THR A 211 2.87 -3.82 -23.59
CA THR A 211 2.20 -2.54 -23.30
C THR A 211 1.32 -2.64 -22.07
N ARG A 212 0.62 -3.77 -21.89
CA ARG A 212 -0.14 -4.09 -20.67
C ARG A 212 0.78 -4.14 -19.46
N ASP A 213 1.90 -4.85 -19.55
CA ASP A 213 2.85 -5.00 -18.44
C ASP A 213 3.49 -3.65 -18.07
N LEU A 214 3.77 -2.79 -19.06
CA LEU A 214 4.15 -1.41 -18.81
C LEU A 214 3.05 -0.65 -18.06
N LEU A 215 1.81 -0.67 -18.56
CA LEU A 215 0.67 0.00 -17.92
C LEU A 215 0.52 -0.45 -16.46
N GLU A 216 0.60 -1.76 -16.21
CA GLU A 216 0.50 -2.37 -14.89
C GLU A 216 1.63 -1.91 -13.97
N SER A 217 2.88 -1.89 -14.45
CA SER A 217 4.03 -1.44 -13.66
C SER A 217 3.94 0.03 -13.21
N LEU A 218 3.29 0.89 -14.00
CA LEU A 218 3.12 2.32 -13.69
C LEU A 218 2.11 2.59 -12.58
N PHE A 219 1.30 1.60 -12.21
CA PHE A 219 0.36 1.67 -11.08
C PHE A 219 0.83 0.91 -9.84
N GLN A 220 1.95 0.19 -9.93
CA GLN A 220 2.58 -0.55 -8.83
C GLN A 220 3.78 0.20 -8.22
N ALA A 221 4.13 1.38 -8.76
CA ALA A 221 5.25 2.23 -8.34
C ALA A 221 4.80 3.35 -7.39
#